data_AF-A0A7S4PMI4-F1
#
_entry.id   AF-A0A7S4PMI4-F1
#
_cell.length_a   1.000
_cell.length_b   1.000
_cell.length_c   1.000
_cell.angle_alpha   90.00
_cell.angle_beta   90.00
_cell.angle_gamma   90.00
#
_symmetry.space_group_name_H-M   'P 1'
#
loop_
_entity.id
_entity.type
_entity.pdbx_description
1 polymer ?
#
loop_
_entity_poly.entity_id
_entity_poly.type
_entity_poly.pdbx_seq_one_letter_code
_entity_poly.pdbx_strand_id
1 'polypeptide(L)'
;AALCGDSLGLEIFLTKEEALYMARVSASLPWLFPIREDLYPDIIVRSAPSNNQAQHQQLSFIKTPFESTLGAFSPHSLRLYQQFYVENPLYLHTTRALQTLPTVDAPCLHRMWPLYGVNRMTEVGYFISSKTNRAVLDVTADRLSGKKLAMLNPRGLLIQEGISYETKETFQTSIKGHKSGDGTVPYCSLNYPEVGWADKVDVFTIEVEDAEHREMLQHDAVFNEIITLVCDEEEERRQGKRREYR
;
A
#
# COMPACT_ATOMS: atom_id res chain seq x y z
N ALA A 1 -1.56 0.28 11.48
CA ALA A 1 -2.39 1.12 12.39
C ALA A 1 -3.70 0.49 12.92
N ALA A 2 -4.79 0.37 12.14
CA ALA A 2 -6.15 0.07 12.66
C ALA A 2 -6.31 -1.28 13.40
N LEU A 3 -5.46 -2.26 13.08
CA LEU A 3 -5.50 -3.60 13.66
C LEU A 3 -4.66 -3.70 14.94
N CYS A 4 -3.41 -3.24 14.87
CA CYS A 4 -2.39 -3.49 15.90
C CYS A 4 -2.07 -2.28 16.79
N GLY A 5 -2.59 -1.08 16.49
CA GLY A 5 -2.36 0.12 17.29
C GLY A 5 -0.99 0.74 17.11
N ASP A 6 -0.61 0.97 15.85
CA ASP A 6 0.59 1.76 15.51
C ASP A 6 0.43 3.19 16.02
N SER A 7 1.46 3.70 16.70
CA SER A 7 1.48 5.03 17.31
C SER A 7 1.79 6.15 16.31
N LEU A 8 2.12 5.83 15.05
CA LEU A 8 2.36 6.80 13.98
C LEU A 8 3.46 7.84 14.32
N GLY A 9 4.49 7.46 15.08
CA GLY A 9 5.55 8.34 15.56
C GLY A 9 5.25 9.03 16.90
N LEU A 10 4.19 8.62 17.61
CA LEU A 10 3.79 9.16 18.92
C LEU A 10 4.00 8.14 20.05
N GLU A 11 4.98 7.26 19.94
CA GLU A 11 5.23 6.15 20.88
C GLU A 11 5.53 6.62 22.30
N ILE A 12 6.07 7.84 22.45
CA ILE A 12 6.36 8.47 23.75
C ILE A 12 5.08 8.99 24.43
N PHE A 13 4.05 9.32 23.66
CA PHE A 13 2.84 10.00 24.14
C PHE A 13 1.64 9.08 24.29
N LEU A 14 1.59 8.00 23.52
CA LEU A 14 0.44 7.12 23.44
C LEU A 14 0.78 5.74 23.97
N THR A 15 -0.05 5.24 24.88
CA THR A 15 -0.13 3.80 25.12
C THR A 15 -0.64 3.10 23.86
N LYS A 16 -0.41 1.78 23.76
CA LYS A 16 -0.86 0.99 22.60
C LYS A 16 -2.38 1.02 22.44
N GLU A 17 -3.12 1.00 23.54
CA GLU A 17 -4.58 1.15 23.56
C GLU A 17 -5.03 2.51 23.03
N GLU A 18 -4.35 3.59 23.41
CA GLU A 18 -4.65 4.95 22.92
C GLU A 18 -4.29 5.10 21.44
N ALA A 19 -3.15 4.58 21.00
CA ALA A 19 -2.76 4.55 19.59
C ALA A 19 -3.79 3.79 18.74
N LEU A 20 -4.27 2.64 19.24
CA LEU A 20 -5.32 1.87 18.58
C LEU A 20 -6.64 2.65 18.49
N TYR A 21 -7.03 3.31 19.59
CA TYR A 21 -8.23 4.15 19.60
C TYR A 21 -8.10 5.30 18.61
N MET A 22 -7.00 6.06 18.68
CA MET A 22 -6.69 7.19 17.79
C MET A 22 -6.74 6.78 16.32
N ALA A 23 -6.09 5.66 15.95
CA ALA A 23 -6.09 5.16 14.58
C ALA A 23 -7.53 4.87 14.08
N ARG A 24 -8.39 4.29 14.94
CA ARG A 24 -9.75 3.89 14.57
C ARG A 24 -10.73 5.05 14.48
N VAL A 25 -10.51 6.12 15.25
CA VAL A 25 -11.35 7.33 15.21
C VAL A 25 -10.84 8.37 14.23
N SER A 26 -9.62 8.22 13.71
CA SER A 26 -9.09 9.09 12.67
C SER A 26 -9.95 8.99 11.41
N ALA A 27 -10.50 10.13 10.98
CA ALA A 27 -11.34 10.19 9.79
C ALA A 27 -10.58 9.88 8.49
N SER A 28 -9.27 10.16 8.45
CA SER A 28 -8.45 9.95 7.25
C SER A 28 -7.98 8.51 7.09
N LEU A 29 -7.85 7.73 8.17
CA LEU A 29 -7.28 6.38 8.05
C LEU A 29 -8.10 5.45 7.15
N PRO A 30 -9.45 5.39 7.27
CA PRO A 30 -10.26 4.60 6.34
C PRO A 30 -10.08 5.02 4.88
N TRP A 31 -9.70 6.29 4.62
CA TRP A 31 -9.48 6.85 3.30
C TRP A 31 -8.12 6.47 2.67
N LEU A 32 -7.27 5.79 3.43
CA LEU A 32 -5.97 5.34 2.98
C LEU A 32 -5.90 3.82 2.89
N PHE A 33 -7.04 3.14 3.07
CA PHE A 33 -7.09 1.70 2.93
C PHE A 33 -6.95 1.27 1.48
N PRO A 34 -6.31 0.11 1.23
CA PRO A 34 -6.30 -0.54 -0.06
C PRO A 34 -7.66 -0.59 -0.75
N ILE A 35 -7.73 -0.12 -1.99
CA ILE A 35 -8.94 -0.21 -2.81
C ILE A 35 -8.95 -1.51 -3.64
N ARG A 36 -7.77 -2.08 -3.95
CA ARG A 36 -7.59 -3.26 -4.81
C ARG A 36 -6.83 -4.41 -4.13
N GLU A 37 -7.55 -5.38 -3.56
CA GLU A 37 -6.92 -6.51 -2.86
C GLU A 37 -5.92 -7.32 -3.72
N ASP A 38 -6.00 -7.26 -5.05
CA ASP A 38 -5.06 -7.94 -5.95
C ASP A 38 -3.70 -7.22 -6.07
N LEU A 39 -3.66 -5.91 -5.83
CA LEU A 39 -2.46 -5.09 -5.86
C LEU A 39 -1.82 -4.92 -4.49
N TYR A 40 -2.63 -4.97 -3.45
CA TYR A 40 -2.33 -4.52 -2.10
C TYR A 40 -2.08 -5.68 -1.11
N PRO A 41 -1.69 -5.37 0.14
CA PRO A 41 -1.21 -6.35 1.09
C PRO A 41 -2.08 -7.57 1.34
N ASP A 42 -1.43 -8.73 1.41
CA ASP A 42 -2.04 -9.92 2.00
C ASP A 42 -2.11 -9.72 3.52
N ILE A 43 -3.31 -9.78 4.09
CA ILE A 43 -3.46 -10.00 5.53
C ILE A 43 -3.54 -11.51 5.77
N ILE A 44 -2.60 -12.01 6.57
CA ILE A 44 -2.41 -13.43 6.79
C ILE A 44 -2.63 -13.72 8.26
N VAL A 45 -3.67 -14.49 8.58
CA VAL A 45 -4.02 -14.82 9.97
C VAL A 45 -3.53 -16.22 10.30
N ARG A 46 -2.89 -16.38 11.46
CA ARG A 46 -2.51 -17.67 12.00
C ARG A 46 -3.76 -18.47 12.32
N SER A 47 -3.91 -19.63 11.69
CA SER A 47 -4.97 -20.57 11.99
C SER A 47 -4.66 -21.29 13.29
N ALA A 48 -5.65 -21.42 14.17
CA ALA A 48 -5.51 -22.26 15.35
C ALA A 48 -5.28 -23.71 14.91
N PRO A 49 -4.33 -24.44 15.52
CA PRO A 49 -4.14 -25.84 15.20
C PRO A 49 -5.46 -26.58 15.46
N SER A 50 -5.99 -27.27 14.44
CA SER A 50 -7.14 -28.15 14.64
C SER A 50 -6.74 -29.23 15.66
N ASN A 51 -7.60 -29.51 16.63
CA ASN A 51 -7.32 -30.39 17.79
C ASN A 51 -6.84 -31.82 17.43
N ASN A 52 -6.84 -32.22 16.16
CA ASN A 52 -6.53 -33.57 15.71
C ASN A 52 -5.11 -33.74 15.10
N GLN A 53 -4.24 -32.72 15.12
CA GLN A 53 -2.88 -32.82 14.56
C GLN A 53 -1.79 -32.32 15.51
N ALA A 54 -1.76 -32.85 16.73
CA ALA A 54 -0.80 -32.45 17.77
C ALA A 54 0.66 -32.91 17.54
N GLN A 55 1.02 -33.53 16.41
CA GLN A 55 2.36 -34.14 16.24
C GLN A 55 3.24 -33.52 15.15
N HIS A 56 2.74 -32.59 14.33
CA HIS A 56 3.60 -31.75 13.49
C HIS A 56 3.19 -30.29 13.67
N GLN A 57 4.02 -29.50 14.37
CA GLN A 57 3.86 -28.05 14.56
C GLN A 57 4.08 -27.27 13.26
N GLN A 58 3.34 -27.60 12.21
CA GLN A 58 3.32 -26.81 11.00
C GLN A 58 2.49 -25.55 11.32
N LEU A 59 3.12 -24.37 11.21
CA LEU A 59 2.36 -23.12 11.30
C LEU A 59 1.41 -23.10 10.12
N SER A 60 0.12 -23.11 10.41
CA SER A 60 -0.92 -22.85 9.43
C SER A 60 -1.24 -21.37 9.45
N PHE A 61 -1.04 -20.74 8.30
CA PHE A 61 -1.40 -19.37 8.03
C PHE A 61 -2.45 -19.37 6.92
N ILE A 62 -3.45 -18.50 7.01
CA ILE A 62 -4.54 -18.41 6.05
C ILE A 62 -4.60 -16.96 5.59
N LYS A 63 -4.52 -16.75 4.27
CA LYS A 63 -4.83 -15.44 3.68
C LYS A 63 -6.31 -15.14 3.93
N THR A 64 -6.58 -14.02 4.58
CA THR A 64 -7.93 -13.57 4.92
C THR A 64 -8.25 -12.31 4.11
N PRO A 65 -9.46 -12.20 3.54
CA PRO A 65 -9.88 -10.98 2.85
C PRO A 65 -9.78 -9.76 3.77
N PHE A 66 -9.44 -8.60 3.20
CA PHE A 66 -9.20 -7.37 3.97
C PHE A 66 -10.42 -6.99 4.79
N GLU A 67 -11.60 -7.00 4.17
CA GLU A 67 -12.87 -6.67 4.83
C GLU A 67 -13.20 -7.62 5.98
N SER A 68 -12.92 -8.92 5.82
CA SER A 68 -13.18 -9.92 6.87
C SER A 68 -12.32 -9.65 8.10
N THR A 69 -11.03 -9.36 7.90
CA THR A 69 -10.12 -9.03 9.00
C THR A 69 -10.47 -7.70 9.63
N LEU A 70 -10.72 -6.67 8.82
CA LEU A 70 -11.10 -5.35 9.32
C LEU A 70 -12.42 -5.41 10.09
N GLY A 71 -13.41 -6.17 9.62
CA GLY A 71 -14.68 -6.38 10.32
C GLY A 71 -14.53 -7.10 11.66
N ALA A 72 -13.64 -8.09 11.73
CA ALA A 72 -13.37 -8.82 12.96
C ALA A 72 -12.68 -7.97 14.03
N PHE A 73 -11.74 -7.09 13.64
CA PHE A 73 -10.91 -6.36 14.60
C PHE A 73 -11.27 -4.87 14.76
N SER A 74 -11.82 -4.24 13.73
CA SER A 74 -12.19 -2.81 13.69
C SER A 74 -13.49 -2.57 12.89
N PRO A 75 -14.65 -3.02 13.40
CA PRO A 75 -15.93 -2.93 12.69
C PRO A 75 -16.33 -1.48 12.34
N HIS A 76 -15.94 -0.51 13.18
CA HIS A 76 -16.16 0.91 12.88
C HIS A 76 -15.39 1.37 11.65
N SER A 77 -14.10 1.00 11.52
CA SER A 77 -13.28 1.33 10.36
C SER A 77 -13.81 0.65 9.10
N LEU A 78 -14.30 -0.59 9.19
CA LEU A 78 -14.95 -1.27 8.08
C LEU A 78 -16.20 -0.51 7.61
N ARG A 79 -17.05 -0.08 8.54
CA ARG A 79 -18.25 0.71 8.20
C ARG A 79 -17.89 2.01 7.47
N LEU A 80 -16.87 2.73 7.93
CA LEU A 80 -16.40 3.94 7.25
C LEU A 80 -15.85 3.62 5.86
N TYR A 81 -15.03 2.57 5.72
CA TYR A 81 -14.54 2.10 4.43
C TYR A 81 -15.69 1.80 3.45
N GLN A 82 -16.70 1.04 3.90
CA GLN A 82 -17.88 0.72 3.10
C GLN A 82 -18.62 1.97 2.68
N GLN A 83 -18.92 2.86 3.63
CA GLN A 83 -19.62 4.12 3.36
C GLN A 83 -18.89 4.99 2.33
N PHE A 84 -17.56 5.08 2.41
CA PHE A 84 -16.79 5.99 1.57
C PHE A 84 -16.34 5.41 0.23
N TYR A 85 -16.04 4.11 0.13
CA TYR A 85 -15.54 3.48 -1.09
C TYR A 85 -16.53 2.55 -1.77
N VAL A 86 -17.37 1.85 -1.00
CA VAL A 86 -18.28 0.81 -1.52
C VAL A 86 -19.69 1.37 -1.79
N GLU A 87 -20.15 2.33 -1.00
CA GLU A 87 -21.49 2.90 -1.13
C GLU A 87 -21.48 4.25 -1.83
N ASN A 88 -20.32 4.91 -1.93
CA ASN A 88 -20.22 6.25 -2.49
C ASN A 88 -20.26 6.22 -4.02
N PRO A 89 -21.26 6.86 -4.66
CA PRO A 89 -21.43 6.85 -6.11
C PRO A 89 -20.32 7.59 -6.86
N LEU A 90 -19.50 8.40 -6.18
CA LEU A 90 -18.33 9.06 -6.78
C LEU A 90 -17.18 8.08 -7.06
N TYR A 91 -17.08 6.99 -6.29
CA TYR A 91 -16.02 6.01 -6.47
C TYR A 91 -16.52 4.78 -7.25
N LEU A 92 -17.78 4.40 -7.09
CA LEU A 92 -18.37 3.27 -7.82
C LEU A 92 -19.22 3.71 -9.00
N HIS A 93 -18.56 3.96 -10.14
CA HIS A 93 -19.22 3.97 -11.44
C HIS A 93 -19.54 2.53 -11.86
N THR A 94 -20.72 2.06 -11.46
CA THR A 94 -21.57 1.02 -12.06
C THR A 94 -20.96 -0.07 -12.99
N THR A 95 -21.30 -1.32 -12.68
CA THR A 95 -21.48 -2.50 -13.57
C THR A 95 -20.31 -3.38 -14.03
N ARG A 96 -19.04 -3.07 -13.75
CA ARG A 96 -17.97 -4.08 -13.95
C ARG A 96 -17.69 -4.84 -12.66
N ALA A 97 -17.56 -6.16 -12.81
CA ALA A 97 -17.55 -7.16 -11.74
C ALA A 97 -16.79 -6.69 -10.49
N LEU A 98 -17.39 -7.00 -9.32
CA LEU A 98 -16.87 -6.83 -7.95
C LEU A 98 -15.44 -7.35 -7.71
N GLN A 99 -14.78 -7.94 -8.71
CA GLN A 99 -13.40 -8.41 -8.65
C GLN A 99 -12.36 -7.31 -8.91
N THR A 100 -12.79 -6.12 -9.37
CA THR A 100 -11.94 -4.93 -9.51
C THR A 100 -12.65 -3.72 -8.92
N LEU A 101 -12.67 -3.63 -7.58
CA LEU A 101 -13.09 -2.43 -6.83
C LEU A 101 -12.30 -1.18 -7.29
N PRO A 102 -12.84 0.03 -7.09
CA PRO A 102 -12.81 1.07 -8.12
C PRO A 102 -11.43 1.60 -8.46
N THR A 103 -11.13 1.54 -9.76
CA THR A 103 -10.16 2.41 -10.40
C THR A 103 -10.66 3.84 -10.25
N VAL A 104 -9.97 4.67 -9.46
CA VAL A 104 -10.23 6.13 -9.50
C VAL A 104 -10.04 6.55 -10.95
N ASP A 105 -11.03 7.25 -11.52
CA ASP A 105 -10.91 7.70 -12.89
C ASP A 105 -9.71 8.62 -13.04
N ALA A 106 -9.10 8.57 -14.22
CA ALA A 106 -8.01 9.47 -14.53
C ALA A 106 -8.53 10.92 -14.43
N PRO A 107 -7.74 11.83 -13.84
CA PRO A 107 -8.14 13.23 -13.77
C PRO A 107 -8.30 13.81 -15.18
N CYS A 108 -9.18 14.82 -15.33
CA CYS A 108 -9.48 15.47 -16.61
C CYS A 108 -8.35 16.41 -17.06
N LEU A 109 -7.18 15.87 -17.37
CA LEU A 109 -5.98 16.59 -17.76
C LEU A 109 -5.23 15.84 -18.87
N HIS A 110 -4.48 16.59 -19.68
CA HIS A 110 -3.77 16.00 -20.83
C HIS A 110 -2.46 15.33 -20.41
N ARG A 111 -1.75 15.91 -19.44
CA ARG A 111 -0.42 15.48 -19.02
C ARG A 111 -0.34 15.41 -17.51
N MET A 112 0.31 14.38 -16.98
CA MET A 112 0.53 14.17 -15.55
C MET A 112 1.98 13.79 -15.29
N TRP A 113 2.58 14.39 -14.25
CA TRP A 113 3.94 14.08 -13.80
C TRP A 113 3.90 13.53 -12.38
N PRO A 114 3.63 12.23 -12.18
CA PRO A 114 3.73 11.64 -10.86
C PRO A 114 5.19 11.62 -10.43
N LEU A 115 5.46 12.17 -9.25
CA LEU A 115 6.79 12.24 -8.65
C LEU A 115 6.73 11.55 -7.29
N TYR A 116 7.56 10.52 -7.09
CA TYR A 116 7.57 9.74 -5.85
C TYR A 116 8.94 9.09 -5.56
N GLY A 117 9.17 8.79 -4.28
CA GLY A 117 10.33 8.03 -3.85
C GLY A 117 10.20 6.54 -4.18
N VAL A 118 11.32 5.86 -4.38
CA VAL A 118 11.36 4.42 -4.65
C VAL A 118 12.51 3.72 -3.94
N ASN A 119 12.45 2.38 -3.91
CA ASN A 119 13.51 1.48 -3.45
C ASN A 119 13.81 1.54 -1.94
N ARG A 120 12.86 2.06 -1.15
CA ARG A 120 12.86 1.96 0.30
C ARG A 120 12.09 0.72 0.74
N MET A 121 12.53 0.12 1.85
CA MET A 121 11.85 -1.02 2.45
C MET A 121 10.44 -0.58 2.90
N THR A 122 9.40 -1.14 2.28
CA THR A 122 8.03 -0.64 2.44
C THR A 122 7.09 -1.75 2.88
N GLU A 123 6.25 -1.47 3.88
CA GLU A 123 5.29 -2.43 4.43
C GLU A 123 4.21 -2.81 3.40
N VAL A 124 4.02 -4.11 3.20
CA VAL A 124 3.07 -4.66 2.22
C VAL A 124 2.27 -5.86 2.74
N GLY A 125 2.25 -6.14 4.04
CA GLY A 125 1.48 -7.25 4.58
C GLY A 125 1.76 -7.55 6.03
N TYR A 126 0.80 -8.23 6.66
CA TYR A 126 0.79 -8.43 8.10
C TYR A 126 0.41 -9.86 8.42
N PHE A 127 1.25 -10.51 9.23
CA PHE A 127 0.98 -11.81 9.82
C PHE A 127 0.42 -11.60 11.22
N ILE A 128 -0.82 -12.06 11.45
CA ILE A 128 -1.55 -11.78 12.68
C ILE A 128 -1.85 -13.07 13.41
N SER A 129 -1.51 -13.13 14.70
CA SER A 129 -1.99 -14.12 15.65
C SER A 129 -3.19 -13.56 16.40
N SER A 130 -4.35 -14.22 16.29
CA SER A 130 -5.50 -13.91 17.14
C SER A 130 -5.36 -14.68 18.45
N LYS A 131 -4.88 -14.00 19.49
CA LYS A 131 -5.05 -14.44 20.88
C LYS A 131 -5.94 -13.40 21.54
N THR A 132 -7.03 -13.83 22.17
CA THR A 132 -7.88 -12.96 23.02
C THR A 132 -8.56 -11.77 22.32
N ASN A 133 -9.19 -11.97 21.15
CA ASN A 133 -9.91 -10.93 20.37
C ASN A 133 -9.07 -9.70 19.97
N ARG A 134 -7.73 -9.78 20.08
CA ARG A 134 -6.82 -8.71 19.67
C ARG A 134 -5.93 -9.24 18.54
N ALA A 135 -5.75 -8.40 17.52
CA ALA A 135 -4.76 -8.65 16.48
C ALA A 135 -3.37 -8.33 17.04
N VAL A 136 -2.49 -9.32 17.07
CA VAL A 136 -1.09 -9.17 17.44
C VAL A 136 -0.23 -9.68 16.29
N LEU A 137 0.84 -8.98 15.94
CA LEU A 137 1.78 -9.43 14.91
C LEU A 137 2.42 -10.76 15.33
N ASP A 138 2.49 -11.71 14.40
CA ASP A 138 3.06 -13.03 14.63
C ASP A 138 4.51 -13.10 14.16
N VAL A 139 5.43 -12.80 15.07
CA VAL A 139 6.89 -12.86 14.85
C VAL A 139 7.39 -14.25 14.41
N THR A 140 6.59 -15.31 14.59
CA THR A 140 6.97 -16.63 14.09
C THR A 140 6.90 -16.73 12.56
N ALA A 141 6.27 -15.76 11.90
CA ALA A 141 6.25 -15.64 10.44
C ALA A 141 7.61 -15.25 9.84
N ASP A 142 8.53 -14.68 10.61
CA ASP A 142 9.87 -14.26 10.13
C ASP A 142 10.66 -15.42 9.51
N ARG A 143 10.39 -16.66 9.95
CA ARG A 143 10.98 -17.88 9.36
C ARG A 143 10.59 -18.13 7.89
N LEU A 144 9.58 -17.42 7.39
CA LEU A 144 9.08 -17.45 6.01
C LEU A 144 9.77 -16.37 5.13
N SER A 145 10.57 -15.49 5.73
CA SER A 145 11.29 -14.41 5.05
C SER A 145 12.18 -14.95 3.93
N GLY A 146 12.13 -14.31 2.76
CA GLY A 146 12.92 -14.67 1.58
C GLY A 146 12.56 -16.03 0.95
N LYS A 147 11.55 -16.74 1.46
CA LYS A 147 11.10 -18.02 0.92
C LYS A 147 9.85 -17.82 0.08
N LYS A 148 9.93 -18.19 -1.20
CA LYS A 148 8.76 -18.22 -2.09
C LYS A 148 7.84 -19.36 -1.69
N LEU A 149 6.74 -19.04 -1.03
CA LEU A 149 5.72 -19.99 -0.58
C LEU A 149 4.41 -19.64 -1.26
N ALA A 150 3.95 -20.50 -2.19
CA ALA A 150 2.85 -20.23 -3.11
C ALA A 150 1.58 -19.65 -2.44
N MET A 151 1.28 -20.03 -1.19
CA MET A 151 0.11 -19.54 -0.46
C MET A 151 0.39 -18.45 0.58
N LEU A 152 1.62 -18.30 1.06
CA LEU A 152 1.93 -17.51 2.26
C LEU A 152 2.92 -16.38 2.03
N ASN A 153 3.83 -16.56 1.09
CA ASN A 153 4.80 -15.55 0.70
C ASN A 153 5.07 -15.73 -0.81
N PRO A 154 4.05 -15.52 -1.66
CA PRO A 154 4.13 -15.86 -3.08
C PRO A 154 5.18 -15.03 -3.83
N ARG A 155 5.53 -13.86 -3.28
CA ARG A 155 6.53 -12.94 -3.84
C ARG A 155 7.92 -13.06 -3.19
N GLY A 156 8.09 -13.94 -2.19
CA GLY A 156 9.38 -14.12 -1.50
C GLY A 156 9.83 -12.87 -0.74
N LEU A 157 8.87 -12.10 -0.22
CA LEU A 157 9.08 -10.87 0.53
C LEU A 157 9.96 -11.09 1.76
N LEU A 158 10.64 -10.02 2.17
CA LEU A 158 11.28 -9.91 3.48
C LEU A 158 10.18 -9.89 4.54
N ILE A 159 10.31 -10.69 5.59
CA ILE A 159 9.38 -10.68 6.73
C ILE A 159 10.19 -10.42 8.00
N GLN A 160 9.79 -9.38 8.75
CA GLN A 160 10.40 -8.99 10.02
C GLN A 160 9.30 -8.61 11.01
N GLU A 161 9.39 -9.16 12.22
CA GLU A 161 8.44 -8.91 13.31
C GLU A 161 6.96 -9.17 12.92
N GLY A 162 6.72 -10.13 12.04
CA GLY A 162 5.39 -10.44 11.51
C GLY A 162 4.85 -9.44 10.49
N ILE A 163 5.69 -8.57 9.94
CA ILE A 163 5.36 -7.63 8.85
C ILE A 163 6.12 -8.07 7.60
N SER A 164 5.45 -8.11 6.44
CA SER A 164 6.12 -8.34 5.15
C SER A 164 6.43 -7.04 4.46
N TYR A 165 7.61 -6.95 3.86
CA TYR A 165 8.15 -5.79 3.20
C TYR A 165 8.48 -6.07 1.74
N GLU A 166 8.22 -5.11 0.88
CA GLU A 166 8.89 -5.02 -0.40
C GLU A 166 10.23 -4.29 -0.24
N THR A 167 11.22 -4.71 -1.02
CA THR A 167 12.56 -4.11 -1.08
C THR A 167 12.89 -3.82 -2.54
N LYS A 168 14.02 -3.15 -2.80
CA LYS A 168 14.51 -2.92 -4.17
C LYS A 168 14.66 -4.20 -5.01
N GLU A 169 14.74 -5.37 -4.37
CA GLU A 169 14.85 -6.69 -5.01
C GLU A 169 13.47 -7.37 -5.19
N THR A 170 12.38 -6.73 -4.77
CA THR A 170 11.03 -7.28 -4.94
C THR A 170 10.57 -7.10 -6.37
N PHE A 171 10.20 -8.21 -7.02
CA PHE A 171 9.70 -8.18 -8.39
C PHE A 171 8.27 -7.61 -8.46
N GLN A 172 8.11 -6.55 -9.23
CA GLN A 172 6.86 -5.86 -9.49
C GLN A 172 6.30 -6.28 -10.84
N THR A 173 5.11 -6.89 -10.83
CA THR A 173 4.49 -7.45 -12.05
C THR A 173 4.07 -6.36 -13.04
N SER A 174 3.68 -5.18 -12.53
CA SER A 174 3.23 -4.03 -13.33
C SER A 174 4.29 -3.51 -14.29
N ILE A 175 5.55 -3.47 -13.85
CA ILE A 175 6.69 -2.97 -14.64
C ILE A 175 7.62 -4.08 -15.14
N LYS A 176 7.35 -5.34 -14.80
CA LYS A 176 8.22 -6.51 -15.06
C LYS A 176 9.67 -6.27 -14.61
N GLY A 177 9.85 -5.63 -13.46
CA GLY A 177 11.15 -5.21 -12.93
C GLY A 177 11.19 -5.30 -11.40
N HIS A 178 12.34 -5.02 -10.80
CA HIS A 178 12.49 -5.00 -9.34
C HIS A 178 12.41 -3.57 -8.82
N LYS A 179 11.48 -3.33 -7.89
CA LYS A 179 11.23 -2.03 -7.25
C LYS A 179 10.54 -2.21 -5.90
N SER A 180 10.67 -1.20 -5.05
CA SER A 180 9.80 -0.99 -3.88
C SER A 180 9.40 0.47 -3.74
N GLY A 181 8.49 0.74 -2.80
CA GLY A 181 7.96 2.06 -2.51
C GLY A 181 8.92 3.00 -1.78
N ASP A 182 8.34 4.01 -1.15
CA ASP A 182 9.04 5.12 -0.50
C ASP A 182 9.22 4.94 1.02
N GLY A 183 8.95 3.74 1.54
CA GLY A 183 9.02 3.42 2.97
C GLY A 183 7.67 3.51 3.69
N THR A 184 6.67 4.17 3.08
CA THR A 184 5.31 4.24 3.61
C THR A 184 4.29 3.71 2.58
N VAL A 185 4.40 4.16 1.33
CA VAL A 185 3.45 3.86 0.26
C VAL A 185 4.06 2.81 -0.68
N PRO A 186 3.40 1.67 -0.89
CA PRO A 186 3.95 0.60 -1.72
C PRO A 186 4.00 0.99 -3.19
N TYR A 187 4.96 0.41 -3.92
CA TYR A 187 5.24 0.75 -5.31
C TYR A 187 4.03 0.61 -6.23
N CYS A 188 3.21 -0.43 -6.02
CA CYS A 188 1.98 -0.65 -6.79
C CYS A 188 0.95 0.48 -6.66
N SER A 189 1.01 1.25 -5.58
CA SER A 189 0.16 2.43 -5.37
C SER A 189 0.78 3.67 -5.99
N LEU A 190 2.10 3.82 -5.90
CA LEU A 190 2.84 4.95 -6.47
C LEU A 190 2.79 4.94 -8.00
N ASN A 191 2.99 3.76 -8.61
CA ASN A 191 3.01 3.60 -10.06
C ASN A 191 1.62 3.43 -10.70
N TYR A 192 0.56 3.59 -9.90
CA TYR A 192 -0.81 3.44 -10.36
C TYR A 192 -1.16 4.35 -11.56
N PRO A 193 -0.75 5.63 -11.63
CA PRO A 193 -1.03 6.46 -12.79
C PRO A 193 -0.50 5.87 -14.10
N GLU A 194 0.71 5.33 -14.10
CA GLU A 194 1.34 4.76 -15.30
C GLU A 194 0.65 3.46 -15.75
N VAL A 195 0.21 2.63 -14.80
CA VAL A 195 -0.43 1.35 -15.12
C VAL A 195 -1.92 1.52 -15.41
N GLY A 196 -2.59 2.44 -14.69
CA GLY A 196 -4.04 2.59 -14.66
C GLY A 196 -4.58 3.71 -15.55
N TRP A 197 -3.78 4.70 -15.91
CA TRP A 197 -4.22 5.90 -16.63
C TRP A 197 -3.44 6.20 -17.92
N ALA A 198 -2.46 5.39 -18.31
CA ALA A 198 -1.63 5.65 -19.51
C ALA A 198 -2.40 5.70 -20.84
N ASP A 199 -3.60 5.11 -20.93
CA ASP A 199 -4.47 5.20 -22.10
C ASP A 199 -5.37 6.45 -22.10
N LYS A 200 -5.42 7.18 -20.98
CA LYS A 200 -6.29 8.34 -20.75
C LYS A 200 -5.53 9.65 -20.61
N VAL A 201 -4.30 9.61 -20.09
CA VAL A 201 -3.47 10.76 -19.76
C VAL A 201 -2.04 10.46 -20.18
N ASP A 202 -1.33 11.45 -20.71
CA ASP A 202 0.11 11.34 -20.96
C ASP A 202 0.85 11.39 -19.60
N VAL A 203 1.29 10.24 -19.10
CA VAL A 203 1.95 10.10 -17.80
C VAL A 203 3.47 10.10 -17.95
N PHE A 204 4.14 10.97 -17.21
CA PHE A 204 5.60 11.13 -17.17
C PHE A 204 6.12 10.89 -15.75
N THR A 205 6.45 9.64 -15.44
CA THR A 205 6.88 9.24 -14.11
C THR A 205 8.28 9.75 -13.78
N ILE A 206 8.42 10.37 -12.60
CA ILE A 206 9.69 10.78 -12.02
C ILE A 206 9.89 9.99 -10.73
N GLU A 207 10.79 9.01 -10.77
CA GLU A 207 11.17 8.22 -9.60
C GLU A 207 12.42 8.81 -8.94
N VAL A 208 12.38 9.01 -7.63
CA VAL A 208 13.52 9.49 -6.85
C VAL A 208 14.07 8.34 -6.00
N GLU A 209 15.25 7.86 -6.37
CA GLU A 209 15.91 6.74 -5.70
C GLU A 209 16.18 7.04 -4.23
N ASP A 210 15.85 6.09 -3.35
CA ASP A 210 16.10 6.14 -1.90
C ASP A 210 15.44 7.33 -1.16
N ALA A 211 14.51 8.05 -1.79
CA ALA A 211 13.76 9.10 -1.13
C ALA A 211 12.65 8.50 -0.23
N GLU A 212 12.70 8.83 1.06
CA GLU A 212 11.67 8.43 2.03
C GLU A 212 10.43 9.33 1.93
N HIS A 213 9.25 8.77 2.20
CA HIS A 213 7.93 9.41 2.05
C HIS A 213 7.83 10.85 2.60
N ARG A 214 8.42 11.13 3.77
CA ARG A 214 8.44 12.48 4.38
C ARG A 214 9.65 13.27 3.94
N GLU A 215 10.81 12.62 3.85
CA GLU A 215 12.09 13.26 3.51
C GLU A 215 12.17 13.71 2.05
N MET A 216 11.36 13.13 1.16
CA MET A 216 11.36 13.46 -0.27
C MET A 216 11.08 14.93 -0.55
N LEU A 217 10.30 15.60 0.31
CA LEU A 217 10.01 17.04 0.19
C LEU A 217 11.24 17.92 0.46
N GLN A 218 12.31 17.36 1.00
CA GLN A 218 13.59 18.04 1.24
C GLN A 218 14.66 17.62 0.23
N HIS A 219 14.35 16.71 -0.68
CA HIS A 219 15.33 16.15 -1.61
C HIS A 219 15.54 17.10 -2.80
N ASP A 220 16.80 17.48 -3.06
CA ASP A 220 17.15 18.45 -4.12
C ASP A 220 16.62 18.04 -5.50
N ALA A 221 16.64 16.75 -5.81
CA ALA A 221 16.08 16.24 -7.08
C ALA A 221 14.59 16.59 -7.22
N VAL A 222 13.80 16.52 -6.14
CA VAL A 222 12.38 16.87 -6.19
C VAL A 222 12.18 18.35 -6.50
N PHE A 223 12.95 19.23 -5.84
CA PHE A 223 12.89 20.66 -6.13
C PHE A 223 13.32 21.00 -7.55
N ASN A 224 14.41 20.39 -8.03
CA ASN A 224 14.90 20.61 -9.39
C ASN A 224 13.86 20.19 -10.43
N GLU A 225 13.22 19.04 -10.26
CA GLU A 225 12.17 18.56 -11.17
C GLU A 225 10.95 19.49 -11.15
N ILE A 226 10.51 19.96 -9.97
CA ILE A 226 9.41 20.92 -9.88
C ILE A 226 9.76 22.24 -10.59
N ILE A 227 10.97 22.77 -10.39
CA ILE A 227 11.44 23.98 -11.05
C ILE A 227 11.48 23.79 -12.57
N THR A 228 12.05 22.68 -13.04
CA THR A 228 12.08 22.35 -14.47
C THR A 228 10.68 22.27 -15.05
N LEU A 229 9.73 21.60 -14.40
CA LEU A 229 8.36 21.49 -14.88
C LEU A 229 7.65 22.85 -14.96
N VAL A 230 7.85 23.71 -13.97
CA VAL A 230 7.22 25.05 -13.92
C VAL A 230 7.87 26.02 -14.92
N CYS A 231 9.19 25.96 -15.08
CA CYS A 231 9.93 26.90 -15.92
C CYS A 231 9.98 26.50 -17.41
N ASP A 232 10.15 25.21 -17.73
CA ASP A 232 10.21 24.75 -19.13
C ASP A 232 8.85 24.94 -19.83
N GLU A 233 7.71 24.79 -19.12
CA GLU A 233 6.39 25.08 -19.70
C GLU A 233 6.25 26.54 -20.15
N GLU A 234 6.90 27.48 -19.47
CA GLU A 234 6.87 28.89 -19.82
C GLU A 234 7.65 29.14 -21.12
N GLU A 235 8.78 28.46 -21.30
CA GLU A 235 9.62 28.58 -22.48
C GLU A 235 9.00 27.89 -23.70
N GLU A 236 8.41 26.70 -23.55
CA GLU A 236 7.65 26.03 -24.61
C GLU A 236 6.45 26.86 -25.08
N ARG A 237 5.68 27.46 -24.15
CA ARG A 237 4.59 28.38 -24.48
C ARG A 237 5.07 29.61 -25.23
N ARG A 238 6.22 30.18 -24.85
CA ARG A 238 6.84 31.32 -25.55
C ARG A 238 7.34 30.95 -26.94
N GLN A 239 7.84 29.73 -27.14
CA GLN A 239 8.43 29.27 -28.39
C GLN A 239 7.45 28.56 -29.34
N GLY A 240 6.22 28.25 -28.89
CA GLY A 240 5.20 27.57 -29.71
C GLY A 240 5.57 26.14 -30.13
N LYS A 241 6.51 25.50 -29.41
CA LYS A 241 6.96 24.13 -29.70
C LYS A 241 6.40 23.17 -28.66
N ARG A 242 5.89 22.02 -29.11
CA ARG A 242 5.64 20.85 -28.25
C ARG A 242 6.87 19.96 -28.25
N ARG A 243 7.39 19.56 -27.08
CA ARG A 243 8.35 18.45 -26.99
C ARG A 243 7.68 17.13 -27.36
N GLU A 244 8.36 16.34 -28.19
CA GLU A 244 8.17 14.90 -28.26
C GLU A 244 9.11 14.27 -27.23
N TYR A 245 8.58 13.79 -26.11
CA TYR A 245 9.33 12.95 -25.19
C TYR A 245 9.27 11.51 -25.73
N ARG A 246 10.45 10.91 -25.97
CA ARG A 246 10.62 9.50 -26.33
C ARG A 246 11.03 8.69 -25.11
#